data_AF-A0A317IH31-F1
#
_entry.id   AF-A0A317IH31-F1
#
_cell.length_a   1.000
_cell.length_b   1.000
_cell.length_c   1.000
_cell.angle_alpha   90.00
_cell.angle_beta   90.00
_cell.angle_gamma   90.00
#
_symmetry.space_group_name_H-M   'P 1'
#
loop_
_entity.id
_entity.type
_entity.pdbx_description
1 polymer ?
#
loop_
_entity_poly.entity_id
_entity_poly.type
_entity_poly.pdbx_seq_one_letter_code
_entity_poly.pdbx_strand_id
1 'polypeptide(L)'
;MYVKRLLDPSVIWYFSWRTVLFSGVLSSVVYGLFHFLEFRFLAIPFLPIATIGTAVAFYVGFKNNSAYDRLWEARKIWGEIVNISRAASSYLLAIVQERRNEDTREKTKTFIYRQIAYVHLLLLQLRKRSVWDDTHIYTKISTECFSTKPFEEEAENQLRRLCPSEEATSLLSKKNIPKEMIYQQMCTLTALKEANLIDAYEHSDLMRLCNDLYAQQGKAERIKSFPFPRQYAYFSEVFVSLFIVLLPFGLIGEFAKLSESATWLTIPFSILISWIFDTMEKVGDTSENPFENSLNDVPMAAISRNIEIDLRELLGESELPEPLQATEGYLM
;
A
#
# COMPACT_ATOMS: atom_id res chain seq x y z
N MET A 1 2.33 -6.33 2.52
CA MET A 1 3.26 -5.94 3.59
C MET A 1 4.34 -6.99 3.87
N TYR A 2 5.61 -6.61 3.78
CA TYR A 2 6.75 -7.43 4.19
C TYR A 2 6.86 -7.41 5.72
N VAL A 3 6.95 -8.59 6.34
CA VAL A 3 6.84 -8.74 7.81
C VAL A 3 8.17 -9.20 8.44
N LYS A 4 9.13 -9.68 7.64
CA LYS A 4 10.44 -10.09 8.18
C LYS A 4 11.22 -8.85 8.64
N ARG A 5 11.93 -8.99 9.76
CA ARG A 5 12.78 -7.94 10.35
C ARG A 5 13.92 -7.49 9.43
N LEU A 6 14.44 -8.40 8.61
CA LEU A 6 15.50 -8.14 7.64
C LEU A 6 14.95 -8.37 6.23
N LEU A 7 15.26 -7.46 5.31
CA LEU A 7 15.01 -7.67 3.88
C LEU A 7 15.91 -8.80 3.38
N ASP A 8 15.32 -9.76 2.68
CA ASP A 8 16.09 -10.85 2.08
C ASP A 8 17.09 -10.25 1.06
N PRO A 9 18.37 -10.68 1.06
CA PRO A 9 19.38 -10.13 0.15
C PRO A 9 19.01 -10.23 -1.33
N SER A 10 18.20 -11.22 -1.71
CA SER A 10 17.64 -11.36 -3.05
C SER A 10 16.74 -10.19 -3.45
N VAL A 11 15.93 -9.68 -2.52
CA VAL A 11 15.05 -8.52 -2.72
C VAL A 11 15.89 -7.27 -2.90
N ILE A 12 16.90 -7.06 -2.03
CA ILE A 12 17.83 -5.93 -2.15
C ILE A 12 18.53 -5.98 -3.51
N TRP A 13 19.06 -7.14 -3.89
CA TRP A 13 19.73 -7.30 -5.19
C TRP A 13 18.79 -7.03 -6.37
N TYR A 14 17.55 -7.51 -6.31
CA TYR A 14 16.55 -7.27 -7.35
C TYR A 14 16.30 -5.77 -7.59
N PHE A 15 16.25 -4.96 -6.53
CA PHE A 15 16.10 -3.51 -6.67
C PHE A 15 17.38 -2.82 -7.11
N SER A 16 18.54 -3.31 -6.70
CA SER A 16 19.81 -2.57 -6.79
C SER A 16 20.70 -2.95 -7.97
N TRP A 17 20.52 -4.13 -8.57
CA TRP A 17 21.48 -4.65 -9.56
C TRP A 17 21.71 -3.71 -10.74
N ARG A 18 20.64 -3.08 -11.27
CA ARG A 18 20.76 -2.15 -12.42
C ARG A 18 21.65 -0.97 -12.11
N THR A 19 21.47 -0.38 -10.93
CA THR A 19 22.21 0.79 -10.47
C THR A 19 23.66 0.43 -10.16
N VAL A 20 23.88 -0.72 -9.51
CA VAL A 20 25.23 -1.23 -9.23
C VAL A 20 25.99 -1.49 -10.54
N LEU A 21 25.35 -2.13 -11.51
CA LEU A 21 25.94 -2.39 -12.83
C LEU A 21 26.22 -1.08 -13.58
N PHE A 22 25.25 -0.18 -13.64
CA PHE A 22 25.38 1.10 -14.35
C PHE A 22 26.48 1.97 -13.73
N SER A 23 26.43 2.22 -12.42
CA SER A 23 27.43 3.02 -11.71
C SER A 23 28.81 2.36 -11.75
N GLY A 24 28.88 1.03 -11.64
CA GLY A 24 30.13 0.29 -11.76
C GLY A 24 30.77 0.41 -13.14
N VAL A 25 29.98 0.26 -14.21
CA VAL A 25 30.46 0.44 -15.59
C VAL A 25 30.89 1.87 -15.82
N LEU A 26 30.06 2.85 -15.46
CA LEU A 26 30.37 4.27 -15.66
C LEU A 26 31.65 4.68 -14.92
N SER A 27 31.76 4.36 -13.63
CA SER A 27 32.94 4.69 -12.83
C SER A 27 34.20 3.96 -13.30
N SER A 28 34.09 2.73 -13.80
CA SER A 28 35.20 2.00 -14.41
C SER A 28 35.68 2.66 -15.71
N VAL A 29 34.75 3.13 -16.54
CA VAL A 29 35.08 3.89 -17.76
C VAL A 29 35.78 5.20 -17.40
N VAL A 30 35.24 5.98 -16.45
CA VAL A 30 35.85 7.24 -16.00
C VAL A 30 37.25 7.00 -15.42
N TYR A 31 37.42 5.98 -14.59
CA TYR A 31 38.73 5.57 -14.07
C TYR A 31 39.70 5.22 -15.20
N GLY A 32 39.28 4.40 -16.16
CA GLY A 32 40.12 3.98 -17.28
C GLY A 32 40.56 5.14 -18.18
N LEU A 33 39.64 6.05 -18.50
CA LEU A 33 39.96 7.26 -19.28
C LEU A 33 40.93 8.19 -18.54
N PHE A 34 40.77 8.35 -17.23
CA PHE A 34 41.63 9.22 -16.44
C PHE A 34 43.02 8.61 -16.20
N HIS A 35 43.10 7.31 -15.91
CA HIS A 35 44.35 6.64 -15.54
C HIS A 35 45.17 6.21 -16.76
N PHE A 36 44.55 5.59 -17.78
CA PHE A 36 45.28 5.05 -18.93
C PHE A 36 45.42 6.03 -20.10
N LEU A 37 44.41 6.88 -20.33
CA LEU A 37 44.44 7.88 -21.40
C LEU A 37 44.84 9.28 -20.90
N GLU A 38 45.13 9.41 -19.60
CA GLU A 38 45.53 10.65 -18.95
C GLU A 38 44.53 11.81 -19.17
N PHE A 39 43.24 11.51 -19.31
CA PHE A 39 42.19 12.53 -19.47
C PHE A 39 41.90 13.24 -18.14
N ARG A 40 42.85 14.06 -17.68
CA ARG A 40 42.78 14.79 -16.40
C ARG A 40 41.62 15.78 -16.31
N PHE A 41 41.11 16.25 -17.46
CA PHE A 41 39.96 17.15 -17.53
C PHE A 41 38.64 16.53 -17.04
N LEU A 42 38.57 15.19 -16.91
CA LEU A 42 37.42 14.49 -16.35
C LEU A 42 37.26 14.73 -14.84
N ALA A 43 38.34 15.12 -14.15
CA ALA A 43 38.26 15.49 -12.75
C ALA A 43 37.63 16.88 -12.61
N ILE A 44 36.34 16.89 -12.31
CA ILE A 44 35.61 18.12 -11.97
C ILE A 44 35.70 18.38 -10.46
N PRO A 45 35.60 19.65 -10.00
CA PRO A 45 35.59 19.94 -8.58
C PRO A 45 34.49 19.17 -7.84
N PHE A 46 34.83 18.54 -6.71
CA PHE A 46 33.85 17.76 -5.93
C PHE A 46 32.79 18.63 -5.25
N LEU A 47 33.14 19.86 -4.87
CA LEU A 47 32.26 20.73 -4.08
C LEU A 47 30.89 21.01 -4.78
N PRO A 48 30.81 21.38 -6.06
CA PRO A 48 29.54 21.46 -6.79
C PRO A 48 28.73 20.16 -6.76
N ILE A 49 29.38 18.99 -6.90
CA ILE A 49 28.72 17.69 -6.89
C ILE A 49 28.17 17.36 -5.49
N ALA A 50 28.92 17.67 -4.43
CA ALA A 50 28.49 17.51 -3.06
C ALA A 50 27.28 18.41 -2.73
N THR A 51 27.25 19.64 -3.23
CA THR A 51 26.11 20.55 -3.10
C THR A 51 24.87 20.01 -3.79
N ILE A 52 25.01 19.49 -5.03
CA ILE A 52 23.91 18.82 -5.74
C ILE A 52 23.43 17.60 -4.94
N GLY A 53 24.34 16.74 -4.48
CA GLY A 53 24.00 15.57 -3.68
C GLY A 53 23.25 15.92 -2.39
N THR A 54 23.63 17.01 -1.73
CA THR A 54 22.92 17.52 -0.55
C THR A 54 21.50 17.95 -0.90
N ALA A 55 21.32 18.71 -1.98
CA ALA A 55 20.01 19.14 -2.44
C ALA A 55 19.12 17.94 -2.84
N VAL A 56 19.67 16.95 -3.55
CA VAL A 56 18.99 15.71 -3.91
C VAL A 56 18.57 14.94 -2.67
N ALA A 57 19.45 14.81 -1.67
CA ALA A 57 19.16 14.08 -0.44
C ALA A 57 17.98 14.70 0.33
N PHE A 58 17.94 16.04 0.42
CA PHE A 58 16.79 16.75 1.00
C PHE A 58 15.52 16.52 0.19
N TYR A 59 15.59 16.64 -1.14
CA TYR A 59 14.44 16.48 -2.01
C TYR A 59 13.81 15.07 -1.89
N VAL A 60 14.63 14.03 -2.02
CA VAL A 60 14.22 12.63 -1.84
C VAL A 60 13.71 12.40 -0.42
N GLY A 61 14.36 12.98 0.60
CA GLY A 61 13.90 12.90 1.98
C GLY A 61 12.48 13.44 2.18
N PHE A 62 12.16 14.61 1.61
CA PHE A 62 10.81 15.18 1.67
C PHE A 62 9.79 14.35 0.88
N LYS A 63 10.17 13.83 -0.30
CA LYS A 63 9.33 12.90 -1.09
C LYS A 63 9.00 11.68 -0.25
N ASN A 64 10.01 11.02 0.33
CA ASN A 64 9.86 9.80 1.12
C ASN A 64 8.98 10.01 2.34
N ASN A 65 9.14 11.14 3.05
CA ASN A 65 8.29 11.45 4.20
C ASN A 65 6.82 11.61 3.77
N SER A 66 6.57 12.31 2.67
CA SER A 66 5.21 12.50 2.14
C SER A 66 4.58 11.19 1.65
N ALA A 67 5.37 10.32 1.02
CA ALA A 67 4.93 8.99 0.60
C ALA A 67 4.60 8.10 1.81
N TYR A 68 5.45 8.12 2.84
CA TYR A 68 5.22 7.40 4.08
C TYR A 68 3.94 7.88 4.80
N ASP A 69 3.69 9.19 4.85
CA ASP A 69 2.46 9.73 5.45
C ASP A 69 1.20 9.23 4.74
N ARG A 70 1.23 9.09 3.41
CA ARG A 70 0.12 8.49 2.63
C ARG A 70 -0.11 7.03 3.00
N LEU A 71 0.97 6.23 3.09
CA LEU A 71 0.90 4.83 3.52
C LEU A 71 0.37 4.70 4.96
N TRP A 72 0.86 5.54 5.86
CA TRP A 72 0.43 5.55 7.26
C TRP A 72 -1.04 5.97 7.41
N GLU A 73 -1.49 6.97 6.65
CA GLU A 73 -2.91 7.35 6.60
C GLU A 73 -3.79 6.19 6.12
N ALA A 74 -3.39 5.50 5.05
CA ALA A 74 -4.08 4.30 4.58
C ALA A 74 -4.17 3.22 5.67
N ARG A 75 -3.07 2.97 6.42
CA ARG A 75 -3.07 2.00 7.52
C ARG A 75 -4.00 2.42 8.67
N LYS A 76 -4.05 3.70 9.04
CA LYS A 76 -4.96 4.23 10.06
C LYS A 76 -6.42 4.07 9.64
N ILE A 77 -6.75 4.39 8.39
CA ILE A 77 -8.11 4.22 7.85
C ILE A 77 -8.58 2.76 7.99
N TRP A 78 -7.75 1.80 7.57
CA TRP A 78 -8.07 0.38 7.73
C TRP A 78 -8.14 -0.07 9.19
N GLY A 79 -7.36 0.54 10.09
CA GLY A 79 -7.47 0.32 11.53
C GLY A 79 -8.81 0.78 12.09
N GLU A 80 -9.29 1.95 11.67
CA GLU A 80 -10.61 2.44 12.05
C GLU A 80 -11.74 1.57 11.49
N ILE A 81 -11.62 1.07 10.26
CA ILE A 81 -12.59 0.12 9.69
C ILE A 81 -12.67 -1.16 10.54
N VAL A 82 -11.55 -1.69 11.04
CA VAL A 82 -11.56 -2.83 11.98
C VAL A 82 -12.35 -2.49 13.25
N ASN A 83 -12.03 -1.35 13.87
CA ASN A 83 -12.66 -0.92 15.12
C ASN A 83 -14.18 -0.74 14.95
N ILE A 84 -14.60 -0.05 13.89
CA ILE A 84 -16.02 0.21 13.62
C ILE A 84 -16.76 -1.10 13.30
N SER A 85 -16.14 -2.00 12.50
CA SER A 85 -16.75 -3.30 12.15
C SER A 85 -17.05 -4.13 13.40
N ARG A 86 -16.08 -4.22 14.31
CA ARG A 86 -16.21 -4.94 15.59
C ARG A 86 -17.23 -4.25 16.49
N ALA A 87 -17.13 -2.93 16.66
CA ALA A 87 -18.03 -2.17 17.53
C ALA A 87 -19.49 -2.26 17.08
N ALA A 88 -19.78 -2.06 15.79
CA ALA A 88 -21.13 -2.12 15.26
C ALA A 88 -21.77 -3.50 15.44
N SER A 89 -20.99 -4.56 15.17
CA SER A 89 -21.48 -5.94 15.26
C SER A 89 -21.70 -6.36 16.72
N SER A 90 -20.73 -6.09 17.60
CA SER A 90 -20.85 -6.38 19.04
C SER A 90 -21.99 -5.61 19.67
N TYR A 91 -22.14 -4.33 19.35
CA TYR A 91 -23.19 -3.50 19.93
C TYR A 91 -24.57 -3.96 19.48
N LEU A 92 -24.76 -4.22 18.19
CA LEU A 92 -26.02 -4.74 17.66
C LEU A 92 -26.37 -6.08 18.32
N LEU A 93 -25.42 -7.02 18.41
CA LEU A 93 -25.65 -8.32 19.05
C LEU A 93 -26.01 -8.21 20.53
N ALA A 94 -25.37 -7.30 21.26
CA ALA A 94 -25.64 -7.09 22.68
C ALA A 94 -27.05 -6.53 22.91
N ILE A 95 -27.47 -5.52 22.13
CA ILE A 95 -28.80 -4.91 22.24
C ILE A 95 -29.90 -5.94 21.98
N VAL A 96 -29.76 -6.75 20.93
CA VAL A 96 -30.81 -7.69 20.52
C VAL A 96 -30.81 -8.99 21.30
N GLN A 97 -29.83 -9.22 22.20
CA GLN A 97 -29.65 -10.49 22.91
C GLN A 97 -30.88 -10.90 23.73
N GLU A 98 -31.52 -9.94 24.41
CA GLU A 98 -32.70 -10.20 25.25
C GLU A 98 -34.01 -10.29 24.45
N ARG A 99 -34.00 -9.81 23.19
CA ARG A 99 -35.18 -9.69 22.32
C ARG A 99 -35.22 -10.75 21.21
N ARG A 100 -34.49 -11.87 21.41
CA ARG A 100 -34.28 -12.93 20.42
C ARG A 100 -35.57 -13.65 20.02
N ASN A 101 -36.09 -13.28 18.86
CA ASN A 101 -36.89 -14.16 18.01
C ASN A 101 -36.07 -14.59 16.78
N GLU A 102 -36.55 -15.58 16.02
CA GLU A 102 -35.83 -16.13 14.86
C GLU A 102 -35.59 -15.06 13.78
N ASP A 103 -36.58 -14.19 13.53
CA ASP A 103 -36.49 -13.06 12.60
C ASP A 103 -35.38 -12.05 12.98
N THR A 104 -35.25 -11.70 14.27
CA THR A 104 -34.20 -10.81 14.76
C THR A 104 -32.82 -11.43 14.56
N ARG A 105 -32.70 -12.74 14.83
CA ARG A 105 -31.44 -13.46 14.64
C ARG A 105 -31.01 -13.45 13.17
N GLU A 106 -31.94 -13.67 12.24
CA GLU A 106 -31.66 -13.61 10.80
C GLU A 106 -31.27 -12.19 10.35
N LYS A 107 -31.97 -11.16 10.82
CA LYS A 107 -31.66 -9.75 10.49
C LYS A 107 -30.29 -9.32 11.01
N THR A 108 -29.95 -9.68 12.25
CA THR A 108 -28.63 -9.40 12.83
C THR A 108 -27.52 -10.17 12.13
N LYS A 109 -27.75 -11.45 11.80
CA LYS A 109 -26.81 -12.23 10.98
C LYS A 109 -26.60 -11.58 9.62
N THR A 110 -27.66 -11.15 8.97
CA THR A 110 -27.59 -10.45 7.67
C THR A 110 -26.78 -9.17 7.77
N PHE A 111 -26.99 -8.35 8.80
CA PHE A 111 -26.18 -7.15 9.03
C PHE A 111 -24.68 -7.45 9.15
N ILE A 112 -24.32 -8.50 9.89
CA ILE A 112 -22.93 -8.90 10.11
C ILE A 112 -22.29 -9.44 8.82
N TYR A 113 -23.01 -10.29 8.07
CA TYR A 113 -22.51 -10.79 6.78
C TYR A 113 -22.36 -9.67 5.74
N ARG A 114 -23.24 -8.66 5.77
CA ARG A 114 -23.08 -7.43 4.98
C ARG A 114 -21.84 -6.64 5.39
N GLN A 115 -21.50 -6.59 6.68
CA GLN A 115 -20.25 -5.96 7.14
C GLN A 115 -19.03 -6.69 6.59
N ILE A 116 -19.03 -8.03 6.63
CA ILE A 116 -17.96 -8.85 6.07
C ILE A 116 -17.84 -8.60 4.56
N ALA A 117 -18.98 -8.60 3.84
CA ALA A 117 -19.01 -8.34 2.41
C ALA A 117 -18.50 -6.94 2.07
N TYR A 118 -18.91 -5.91 2.83
CA TYR A 118 -18.43 -4.53 2.67
C TYR A 118 -16.90 -4.45 2.69
N VAL A 119 -16.27 -5.07 3.69
CA VAL A 119 -14.81 -5.01 3.88
C VAL A 119 -14.07 -5.69 2.73
N HIS A 120 -14.54 -6.87 2.28
CA HIS A 120 -13.95 -7.57 1.12
C HIS A 120 -14.16 -6.79 -0.18
N LEU A 121 -15.34 -6.22 -0.39
CA LEU A 121 -15.63 -5.43 -1.58
C LEU A 121 -14.81 -4.14 -1.62
N LEU A 122 -14.62 -3.48 -0.48
CA LEU A 122 -13.79 -2.28 -0.37
C LEU A 122 -12.33 -2.60 -0.70
N LEU A 123 -11.81 -3.71 -0.17
CA LEU A 123 -10.48 -4.23 -0.53
C LEU A 123 -10.35 -4.40 -2.04
N LEU A 124 -11.32 -5.06 -2.67
CA LEU A 124 -11.29 -5.31 -4.11
C LEU A 124 -11.37 -4.00 -4.89
N GLN A 125 -12.20 -3.05 -4.44
CA GLN A 125 -12.35 -1.75 -5.10
C GLN A 125 -11.05 -0.96 -5.06
N LEU A 126 -10.37 -0.93 -3.91
CA LEU A 126 -9.10 -0.21 -3.74
C LEU A 126 -7.94 -0.89 -4.48
N ARG A 127 -8.04 -2.20 -4.74
CA ARG A 127 -7.11 -2.97 -5.58
C ARG A 127 -7.31 -2.79 -7.08
N LYS A 128 -8.42 -2.17 -7.53
CA LYS A 128 -8.57 -1.84 -8.96
C LYS A 128 -7.41 -0.96 -9.38
N ARG A 129 -6.72 -1.36 -10.45
CA ARG A 129 -5.59 -0.58 -10.98
C ARG A 129 -6.03 0.83 -11.30
N SER A 130 -5.19 1.79 -10.92
CA SER A 130 -5.36 3.15 -11.38
C SER A 130 -5.04 3.21 -12.88
N VAL A 131 -5.74 4.05 -13.66
CA VAL A 131 -5.54 4.19 -15.12
C VAL A 131 -4.14 4.71 -15.50
N TRP A 132 -3.33 5.03 -14.50
CA TRP A 132 -2.14 5.85 -14.62
C TRP A 132 -0.82 5.05 -14.64
N ASP A 133 -0.87 3.71 -14.61
CA ASP A 133 0.20 2.83 -14.11
C ASP A 133 0.92 1.90 -15.13
N ASP A 134 0.85 2.16 -16.43
CA ASP A 134 1.49 1.24 -17.40
C ASP A 134 3.04 1.30 -17.42
N THR A 135 3.67 2.21 -16.66
CA THR A 135 5.12 2.49 -16.82
C THR A 135 6.03 2.18 -15.63
N HIS A 136 5.52 1.80 -14.46
CA HIS A 136 6.39 1.64 -13.28
C HIS A 136 6.88 0.19 -13.09
N ILE A 137 8.14 0.04 -12.64
CA ILE A 137 8.80 -1.24 -12.33
C ILE A 137 7.95 -2.11 -11.38
N TYR A 138 7.12 -1.49 -10.54
CA TYR A 138 6.24 -2.15 -9.57
C TYR A 138 5.10 -2.95 -10.19
N THR A 139 4.62 -2.57 -11.37
CA THR A 139 3.58 -3.31 -12.08
C THR A 139 4.03 -4.74 -12.36
N LYS A 140 5.34 -4.98 -12.53
CA LYS A 140 5.87 -6.35 -12.66
C LYS A 140 5.90 -7.09 -11.32
N ILE A 141 6.36 -6.46 -10.25
CA ILE A 141 6.48 -7.11 -8.92
C ILE A 141 5.10 -7.53 -8.38
N SER A 142 4.11 -6.65 -8.41
CA SER A 142 2.76 -6.97 -7.93
C SER A 142 2.07 -8.05 -8.79
N THR A 143 2.33 -8.06 -10.09
CA THR A 143 1.79 -9.05 -11.05
C THR A 143 2.51 -10.40 -10.97
N GLU A 144 3.83 -10.42 -10.73
CA GLU A 144 4.64 -11.64 -10.58
C GLU A 144 4.43 -12.30 -9.22
N CYS A 145 4.21 -11.52 -8.15
CA CYS A 145 3.99 -12.04 -6.80
C CYS A 145 2.53 -12.41 -6.48
N PHE A 146 1.52 -11.85 -7.18
CA PHE A 146 0.12 -11.99 -6.75
C PHE A 146 -0.89 -12.21 -7.90
N SER A 147 -1.91 -13.02 -7.63
CA SER A 147 -2.93 -13.47 -8.60
C SER A 147 -3.70 -12.33 -9.27
N THR A 148 -3.70 -12.32 -10.60
CA THR A 148 -4.30 -11.34 -11.51
C THR A 148 -5.77 -11.61 -11.85
N LYS A 149 -6.60 -12.03 -10.87
CA LYS A 149 -8.02 -12.26 -11.18
C LYS A 149 -8.74 -10.90 -11.39
N PRO A 150 -9.62 -10.77 -12.40
CA PRO A 150 -10.40 -9.57 -12.61
C PRO A 150 -11.24 -9.23 -11.37
N PHE A 151 -11.36 -7.94 -11.05
CA PHE A 151 -12.17 -7.47 -9.92
C PHE A 151 -13.60 -8.01 -9.97
N GLU A 152 -14.20 -7.99 -11.15
CA GLU A 152 -15.61 -8.33 -11.35
C GLU A 152 -15.88 -9.79 -10.97
N GLU A 153 -14.97 -10.71 -11.33
CA GLU A 153 -15.08 -12.13 -11.00
C GLU A 153 -14.93 -12.36 -9.49
N GLU A 154 -13.96 -11.70 -8.85
CA GLU A 154 -13.71 -11.87 -7.42
C GLU A 154 -14.81 -11.22 -6.57
N ALA A 155 -15.30 -10.03 -6.97
CA ALA A 155 -16.40 -9.34 -6.31
C ALA A 155 -17.70 -10.15 -6.39
N GLU A 156 -18.00 -10.74 -7.55
CA GLU A 156 -19.14 -11.64 -7.72
C GLU A 156 -19.02 -12.88 -6.82
N ASN A 157 -17.85 -13.51 -6.74
CA ASN A 157 -17.62 -14.65 -5.86
C ASN A 157 -17.82 -14.30 -4.37
N GLN A 158 -17.32 -13.15 -3.92
CA GLN A 158 -17.53 -12.71 -2.53
C GLN A 158 -19.01 -12.41 -2.24
N LEU A 159 -19.70 -11.71 -3.16
CA LEU A 159 -21.13 -11.41 -3.02
C LEU A 159 -21.97 -12.68 -2.98
N ARG A 160 -21.72 -13.65 -3.85
CA ARG A 160 -22.44 -14.93 -3.86
C ARG A 160 -22.19 -15.77 -2.60
N ARG A 161 -21.02 -15.63 -1.98
CA ARG A 161 -20.67 -16.32 -0.73
C ARG A 161 -21.34 -15.70 0.50
N LEU A 162 -21.44 -14.37 0.54
CA LEU A 162 -21.77 -13.63 1.77
C LEU A 162 -23.20 -13.04 1.76
N CYS A 163 -23.82 -12.90 0.60
CA CYS A 163 -25.15 -12.30 0.46
C CYS A 163 -26.15 -13.27 -0.20
N PRO A 164 -27.47 -13.11 0.07
CA PRO A 164 -28.51 -13.80 -0.70
C PRO A 164 -28.38 -13.52 -2.21
N SER A 165 -28.72 -14.52 -3.04
CA SER A 165 -28.50 -14.49 -4.49
C SER A 165 -29.21 -13.34 -5.23
N GLU A 166 -30.38 -12.93 -4.74
CA GLU A 166 -31.16 -11.82 -5.30
C GLU A 166 -30.49 -10.46 -5.03
N GLU A 167 -29.96 -10.28 -3.81
CA GLU A 167 -29.24 -9.08 -3.41
C GLU A 167 -27.90 -8.96 -4.16
N ALA A 168 -27.16 -10.06 -4.28
CA ALA A 168 -25.89 -10.10 -5.02
C ALA A 168 -26.04 -9.60 -6.47
N THR A 169 -27.12 -9.99 -7.16
CA THR A 169 -27.39 -9.59 -8.55
C THR A 169 -27.71 -8.09 -8.65
N SER A 170 -28.50 -7.55 -7.72
CA SER A 170 -28.81 -6.11 -7.66
C SER A 170 -27.56 -5.27 -7.36
N LEU A 171 -26.70 -5.73 -6.46
CA LEU A 171 -25.49 -5.04 -6.05
C LEU A 171 -24.43 -4.95 -7.16
N LEU A 172 -24.29 -5.98 -7.99
CA LEU A 172 -23.36 -5.98 -9.14
C LEU A 172 -23.65 -4.88 -10.16
N SER A 173 -24.90 -4.38 -10.23
CA SER A 173 -25.28 -3.28 -11.12
C SER A 173 -24.83 -1.89 -10.64
N LYS A 174 -24.37 -1.78 -9.38
CA LYS A 174 -24.05 -0.49 -8.76
C LYS A 174 -22.62 -0.06 -9.08
N LYS A 175 -22.42 1.26 -9.22
CA LYS A 175 -21.09 1.84 -9.48
C LYS A 175 -20.13 1.75 -8.29
N ASN A 176 -20.64 1.91 -7.07
CA ASN A 176 -19.87 1.83 -5.84
C ASN A 176 -20.55 0.81 -4.91
N ILE A 177 -20.16 -0.45 -5.07
CA ILE A 177 -20.78 -1.59 -4.38
C ILE A 177 -20.53 -1.53 -2.85
N PRO A 178 -19.31 -1.22 -2.35
CA PRO A 178 -19.07 -1.09 -0.91
C PRO A 178 -19.96 -0.02 -0.26
N LYS A 179 -20.13 1.12 -0.93
CA LYS A 179 -21.02 2.19 -0.45
C LYS A 179 -22.46 1.69 -0.33
N GLU A 180 -22.95 0.98 -1.35
CA GLU A 180 -24.30 0.42 -1.33
C GLU A 180 -24.47 -0.59 -0.18
N MET A 181 -23.44 -1.37 0.14
CA MET A 181 -23.47 -2.30 1.26
C MET A 181 -23.74 -1.60 2.61
N ILE A 182 -23.06 -0.47 2.85
CA ILE A 182 -23.32 0.35 4.06
C ILE A 182 -24.76 0.86 4.06
N TYR A 183 -25.29 1.29 2.92
CA TYR A 183 -26.68 1.72 2.81
C TYR A 183 -27.67 0.59 3.18
N GLN A 184 -27.45 -0.63 2.67
CA GLN A 184 -28.29 -1.79 3.02
C GLN A 184 -28.23 -2.15 4.52
N GLN A 185 -27.08 -1.96 5.16
CA GLN A 185 -26.95 -2.08 6.61
C GLN A 185 -27.80 -1.03 7.35
N MET A 186 -27.78 0.23 6.92
CA MET A 186 -28.62 1.29 7.50
C MET A 186 -30.12 1.00 7.33
N CYS A 187 -30.53 0.46 6.18
CA CYS A 187 -31.91 0.00 5.98
C CYS A 187 -32.28 -1.12 6.96
N THR A 188 -31.35 -2.05 7.23
CA THR A 188 -31.56 -3.14 8.21
C THR A 188 -31.77 -2.59 9.61
N LEU A 189 -30.92 -1.64 10.04
CA LEU A 189 -31.05 -0.98 11.34
C LEU A 189 -32.39 -0.23 11.46
N THR A 190 -32.82 0.43 10.39
CA THR A 190 -34.09 1.14 10.35
C THR A 190 -35.27 0.18 10.46
N ALA A 191 -35.24 -0.96 9.77
CA ALA A 191 -36.25 -1.99 9.88
C ALA A 191 -36.31 -2.62 11.29
N LEU A 192 -35.17 -2.78 11.97
CA LEU A 192 -35.12 -3.24 13.36
C LEU A 192 -35.78 -2.23 14.32
N LYS A 193 -35.56 -0.93 14.09
CA LYS A 193 -36.21 0.14 14.87
C LYS A 193 -37.72 0.15 14.64
N GLU A 194 -38.17 0.07 13.38
CA GLU A 194 -39.60 0.02 13.04
C GLU A 194 -40.31 -1.20 13.64
N ALA A 195 -39.60 -2.31 13.77
CA ALA A 195 -40.07 -3.51 14.46
C ALA A 195 -40.03 -3.40 16.00
N ASN A 196 -39.62 -2.25 16.57
CA ASN A 196 -39.40 -2.02 18.00
C ASN A 196 -38.37 -2.99 18.63
N LEU A 197 -37.47 -3.54 17.83
CA LEU A 197 -36.39 -4.42 18.31
C LEU A 197 -35.21 -3.64 18.85
N ILE A 198 -35.01 -2.41 18.37
CA ILE A 198 -34.07 -1.42 18.92
C ILE A 198 -34.78 -0.09 19.13
N ASP A 199 -34.33 0.70 20.10
CA ASP A 199 -34.87 2.02 20.38
C ASP A 199 -34.25 3.13 19.52
N ALA A 200 -34.69 4.37 19.70
CA ALA A 200 -34.22 5.51 18.93
C ALA A 200 -32.76 5.91 19.24
N TYR A 201 -32.28 5.68 20.46
CA TYR A 201 -30.90 5.99 20.86
C TYR A 201 -29.94 4.93 20.32
N GLU A 202 -30.29 3.64 20.48
CA GLU A 202 -29.59 2.49 19.92
C GLU A 202 -29.46 2.59 18.40
N HIS A 203 -30.57 2.93 17.72
CA HIS A 203 -30.57 3.18 16.27
C HIS A 203 -29.63 4.32 15.89
N SER A 204 -29.71 5.47 16.58
CA SER A 204 -28.87 6.64 16.32
C SER A 204 -27.38 6.32 16.46
N ASP A 205 -26.99 5.57 17.50
CA ASP A 205 -25.59 5.21 17.72
C ASP A 205 -25.07 4.21 16.69
N LEU A 206 -25.87 3.21 16.29
CA LEU A 206 -25.50 2.30 15.21
C LEU A 206 -25.40 3.03 13.85
N MET A 207 -26.29 3.98 13.59
CA MET A 207 -26.24 4.82 12.38
C MET A 207 -24.99 5.70 12.35
N ARG A 208 -24.50 6.16 13.51
CA ARG A 208 -23.23 6.90 13.62
C ARG A 208 -22.05 6.03 13.18
N LEU A 209 -22.01 4.76 13.60
CA LEU A 209 -20.96 3.83 13.18
C LEU A 209 -21.00 3.58 11.66
N CYS A 210 -22.19 3.47 11.05
CA CYS A 210 -22.31 3.41 9.60
C CYS A 210 -21.80 4.69 8.91
N ASN A 211 -22.09 5.87 9.46
CA ASN A 211 -21.57 7.14 8.95
C ASN A 211 -20.03 7.23 9.07
N ASP A 212 -19.46 6.66 10.13
CA ASP A 212 -18.01 6.60 10.29
C ASP A 212 -17.38 5.67 9.24
N LEU A 213 -18.02 4.55 8.88
CA LEU A 213 -17.60 3.72 7.74
C LEU A 213 -17.59 4.50 6.42
N TYR A 214 -18.62 5.31 6.16
CA TYR A 214 -18.63 6.20 4.99
C TYR A 214 -17.45 7.17 5.00
N ALA A 215 -17.15 7.76 6.15
CA ALA A 215 -16.03 8.68 6.28
C ALA A 215 -14.69 7.99 6.00
N GLN A 216 -14.49 6.77 6.51
CA GLN A 216 -13.26 5.99 6.26
C GLN A 216 -13.16 5.53 4.79
N GLN A 217 -14.26 5.05 4.19
CA GLN A 217 -14.28 4.70 2.77
C GLN A 217 -13.94 5.92 1.90
N GLY A 218 -14.55 7.07 2.16
CA GLY A 218 -14.28 8.29 1.41
C GLY A 218 -12.82 8.76 1.55
N LYS A 219 -12.20 8.60 2.72
CA LYS A 219 -10.76 8.86 2.91
C LYS A 219 -9.91 7.91 2.07
N ALA A 220 -10.20 6.61 2.06
CA ALA A 220 -9.46 5.63 1.27
C ALA A 220 -9.61 5.88 -0.24
N GLU A 221 -10.82 6.19 -0.70
CA GLU A 221 -11.09 6.55 -2.10
C GLU A 221 -10.33 7.81 -2.51
N ARG A 222 -10.22 8.83 -1.64
CA ARG A 222 -9.39 10.01 -1.91
C ARG A 222 -7.90 9.68 -2.06
N ILE A 223 -7.34 8.84 -1.19
CA ILE A 223 -5.94 8.39 -1.35
C ILE A 223 -5.75 7.69 -2.69
N LYS A 224 -6.70 6.83 -3.09
CA LYS A 224 -6.63 6.08 -4.35
C LYS A 224 -6.80 6.97 -5.59
N SER A 225 -7.72 7.92 -5.54
CA SER A 225 -8.09 8.77 -6.69
C SER A 225 -7.18 9.99 -6.87
N PHE A 226 -6.51 10.44 -5.80
CA PHE A 226 -5.58 11.56 -5.83
C PHE A 226 -4.14 11.08 -5.66
N PRO A 227 -3.41 10.81 -6.76
CA PRO A 227 -2.04 10.33 -6.71
C PRO A 227 -1.09 11.38 -6.13
N PHE A 228 0.10 10.94 -5.70
CA PHE A 228 1.15 11.87 -5.31
C PHE A 228 1.51 12.78 -6.51
N PRO A 229 1.80 14.08 -6.31
CA PRO A 229 2.08 14.99 -7.41
C PRO A 229 3.20 14.46 -8.34
N ARG A 230 2.84 14.10 -9.57
CA ARG A 230 3.77 13.43 -10.50
C ARG A 230 5.01 14.23 -10.85
N GLN A 231 4.91 15.56 -10.80
CA GLN A 231 6.07 16.43 -11.00
C GLN A 231 7.12 16.16 -9.93
N TYR A 232 6.72 15.93 -8.68
CA TYR A 232 7.64 15.61 -7.60
C TYR A 232 8.29 14.25 -7.81
N ALA A 233 7.49 13.22 -8.12
CA ALA A 233 8.02 11.88 -8.39
C ALA A 233 9.00 11.89 -9.58
N TYR A 234 8.60 12.48 -10.70
CA TYR A 234 9.42 12.54 -11.93
C TYR A 234 10.73 13.31 -11.73
N PHE A 235 10.68 14.51 -11.16
CA PHE A 235 11.89 15.31 -10.98
C PHE A 235 12.84 14.68 -9.94
N SER A 236 12.32 13.97 -8.94
CA SER A 236 13.15 13.21 -8.00
C SER A 236 14.02 12.17 -8.73
N GLU A 237 13.40 11.37 -9.60
CA GLU A 237 14.11 10.37 -10.42
C GLU A 237 15.17 11.03 -11.33
N VAL A 238 14.82 12.15 -11.98
CA VAL A 238 15.76 12.92 -12.83
C VAL A 238 16.93 13.43 -12.01
N PHE A 239 16.70 14.01 -10.83
CA PHE A 239 17.76 14.58 -9.99
C PHE A 239 18.70 13.51 -9.44
N VAL A 240 18.15 12.38 -8.98
CA VAL A 240 18.94 11.23 -8.54
C VAL A 240 19.78 10.67 -9.69
N SER A 241 19.18 10.50 -10.87
CA SER A 241 19.88 10.00 -12.07
C SER A 241 21.02 10.92 -12.49
N LEU A 242 20.77 12.24 -12.53
CA LEU A 242 21.79 13.23 -12.85
C LEU A 242 22.94 13.19 -11.84
N PHE A 243 22.63 13.13 -10.55
CA PHE A 243 23.64 13.04 -9.50
C PHE A 243 24.50 11.78 -9.62
N ILE A 244 23.89 10.61 -9.87
CA ILE A 244 24.59 9.34 -10.08
C ILE A 244 25.56 9.42 -11.25
N VAL A 245 25.16 10.05 -12.36
CA VAL A 245 26.01 10.21 -13.56
C VAL A 245 27.21 11.12 -13.27
N LEU A 246 27.02 12.19 -12.51
CA LEU A 246 28.09 13.16 -12.21
C LEU A 246 29.09 12.67 -11.17
N LEU A 247 28.68 11.72 -10.32
CA LEU A 247 29.42 11.28 -9.15
C LEU A 247 30.87 10.81 -9.41
N PRO A 248 31.15 9.90 -10.38
CA PRO A 248 32.51 9.42 -10.61
C PRO A 248 33.48 10.54 -11.05
N PHE A 249 32.99 11.56 -11.76
CA PHE A 249 33.81 12.70 -12.20
C PHE A 249 34.22 13.61 -11.02
N GLY A 250 33.36 13.73 -10.00
CA GLY A 250 33.70 14.48 -8.79
C GLY A 250 34.64 13.72 -7.86
N LEU A 251 34.49 12.39 -7.77
CA LEU A 251 35.30 11.56 -6.86
C LEU A 251 36.71 11.29 -7.38
N ILE A 252 36.89 11.16 -8.70
CA ILE A 252 38.18 10.76 -9.27
C ILE A 252 39.30 11.73 -8.95
N GLY A 253 39.00 13.04 -8.98
CA GLY A 253 39.96 14.08 -8.63
C GLY A 253 40.35 14.04 -7.15
N GLU A 254 39.42 13.73 -6.26
CA GLU A 254 39.71 13.66 -4.82
C GLU A 254 40.58 12.45 -4.48
N PHE A 255 40.27 11.26 -5.01
CA PHE A 255 41.11 10.08 -4.77
C PHE A 255 42.49 10.18 -5.42
N ALA A 256 42.59 10.83 -6.58
CA ALA A 256 43.88 11.09 -7.22
C ALA A 256 44.81 12.01 -6.40
N LYS A 257 44.25 12.93 -5.60
CA LYS A 257 45.04 13.78 -4.68
C LYS A 257 45.66 12.99 -3.52
N LEU A 258 45.02 11.91 -3.07
CA LEU A 258 45.56 11.06 -2.00
C LEU A 258 46.77 10.27 -2.47
N SER A 259 46.63 9.55 -3.58
CA SER A 259 47.72 8.87 -4.28
C SER A 259 47.24 8.36 -5.64
N GLU A 260 48.16 8.17 -6.57
CA GLU A 260 47.85 7.59 -7.88
C GLU A 260 47.23 6.18 -7.72
N SER A 261 47.79 5.37 -6.82
CA SER A 261 47.28 4.03 -6.50
C SER A 261 45.93 4.04 -5.78
N ALA A 262 45.45 5.16 -5.25
CA ALA A 262 44.12 5.26 -4.63
C ALA A 262 43.01 5.61 -5.63
N THR A 263 43.34 5.97 -6.87
CA THR A 263 42.36 6.50 -7.85
C THR A 263 41.28 5.46 -8.21
N TRP A 264 41.61 4.16 -8.14
CA TRP A 264 40.64 3.08 -8.38
C TRP A 264 39.51 3.04 -7.35
N LEU A 265 39.70 3.62 -6.15
CA LEU A 265 38.66 3.71 -5.11
C LEU A 265 37.43 4.51 -5.57
N THR A 266 37.57 5.30 -6.64
CA THR A 266 36.44 5.95 -7.31
C THR A 266 35.33 4.95 -7.65
N ILE A 267 35.67 3.72 -8.06
CA ILE A 267 34.70 2.70 -8.49
C ILE A 267 33.81 2.24 -7.32
N PRO A 268 34.35 1.64 -6.24
CA PRO A 268 33.52 1.16 -5.13
C PRO A 268 32.76 2.28 -4.42
N PHE A 269 33.36 3.48 -4.28
CA PHE A 269 32.66 4.62 -3.68
C PHE A 269 31.55 5.16 -4.58
N SER A 270 31.73 5.14 -5.90
CA SER A 270 30.66 5.54 -6.82
C SER A 270 29.47 4.59 -6.75
N ILE A 271 29.74 3.29 -6.80
CA ILE A 271 28.72 2.26 -6.66
C ILE A 271 27.95 2.44 -5.34
N LEU A 272 28.68 2.60 -4.23
CA LEU A 272 28.08 2.72 -2.90
C LEU A 272 27.16 3.93 -2.79
N ILE A 273 27.62 5.12 -3.18
CA ILE A 273 26.83 6.34 -3.05
C ILE A 273 25.65 6.30 -4.03
N SER A 274 25.85 5.85 -5.27
CA SER A 274 24.76 5.68 -6.23
C SER A 274 23.69 4.72 -5.71
N TRP A 275 24.10 3.61 -5.13
CA TRP A 275 23.20 2.63 -4.54
C TRP A 275 22.36 3.21 -3.40
N ILE A 276 22.94 4.03 -2.52
CA ILE A 276 22.22 4.67 -1.42
C ILE A 276 21.12 5.59 -1.97
N PHE A 277 21.45 6.51 -2.88
CA PHE A 277 20.49 7.48 -3.40
C PHE A 277 19.37 6.85 -4.23
N ASP A 278 19.71 5.89 -5.09
CA ASP A 278 18.73 5.16 -5.89
C ASP A 278 17.81 4.27 -5.02
N THR A 279 18.36 3.64 -3.98
CA THR A 279 17.53 2.88 -3.03
C THR A 279 16.58 3.80 -2.27
N MET A 280 17.04 4.98 -1.83
CA MET A 280 16.18 5.97 -1.18
C MET A 280 15.03 6.40 -2.11
N GLU A 281 15.32 6.65 -3.38
CA GLU A 281 14.31 7.03 -4.37
C GLU A 281 13.25 5.93 -4.54
N LYS A 282 13.69 4.68 -4.72
CA LYS A 282 12.80 3.51 -4.88
C LYS A 282 11.93 3.26 -3.64
N VAL A 283 12.48 3.43 -2.44
CA VAL A 283 11.71 3.24 -1.19
C VAL A 283 10.57 4.25 -1.10
N GLY A 284 10.81 5.53 -1.40
CA GLY A 284 9.76 6.54 -1.44
C GLY A 284 8.66 6.17 -2.42
N ASP A 285 9.08 5.87 -3.64
CA ASP A 285 8.20 5.57 -4.78
C ASP A 285 7.31 4.33 -4.52
N THR A 286 7.86 3.27 -3.91
CA THR A 286 7.08 2.09 -3.48
C THR A 286 6.06 2.37 -2.38
N SER A 287 6.18 3.48 -1.66
CA SER A 287 5.31 3.82 -0.53
C SER A 287 4.16 4.76 -0.93
N GLU A 288 4.16 5.28 -2.16
CA GLU A 288 3.17 6.29 -2.60
C GLU A 288 1.75 5.72 -2.82
N ASN A 289 1.67 4.43 -3.16
CA ASN A 289 0.46 3.74 -3.61
C ASN A 289 0.09 2.56 -2.69
N PRO A 290 -0.57 2.81 -1.54
CA PRO A 290 -0.67 1.86 -0.44
C PRO A 290 -1.68 0.70 -0.63
N PHE A 291 -2.31 0.60 -1.80
CA PHE A 291 -3.44 -0.31 -2.08
C PHE A 291 -3.21 -1.22 -3.29
N GLU A 292 -2.02 -1.20 -3.91
CA GLU A 292 -1.69 -1.95 -5.13
C GLU A 292 -1.17 -3.38 -4.87
N ASN A 293 -1.19 -3.81 -3.59
CA ASN A 293 -0.70 -5.11 -3.15
C ASN A 293 0.83 -5.27 -3.34
N SER A 294 1.58 -4.20 -3.11
CA SER A 294 3.04 -4.15 -3.12
C SER A 294 3.65 -4.62 -1.79
N LEU A 295 4.99 -4.68 -1.75
CA LEU A 295 5.79 -5.12 -0.61
C LEU A 295 5.47 -4.32 0.65
N ASN A 296 5.31 -3.00 0.54
CA ASN A 296 5.12 -2.10 1.68
C ASN A 296 3.66 -1.72 1.92
N ASP A 297 2.76 -2.22 1.08
CA ASP A 297 1.34 -1.84 1.13
C ASP A 297 0.63 -2.40 2.34
N VAL A 298 -0.52 -1.77 2.64
CA VAL A 298 -1.42 -2.20 3.69
C VAL A 298 -1.89 -3.64 3.39
N PRO A 299 -1.74 -4.58 4.33
CA PRO A 299 -2.15 -5.98 4.14
C PRO A 299 -3.66 -6.10 4.28
N MET A 300 -4.38 -5.53 3.31
CA MET A 300 -5.83 -5.43 3.36
C MET A 300 -6.48 -6.81 3.44
N ALA A 301 -5.93 -7.85 2.78
CA ALA A 301 -6.57 -9.17 2.79
C ALA A 301 -6.50 -9.83 4.17
N ALA A 302 -5.38 -9.70 4.87
CA ALA A 302 -5.22 -10.19 6.23
C ALA A 302 -6.11 -9.41 7.19
N ILE A 303 -6.21 -8.09 7.02
CA ILE A 303 -7.12 -7.25 7.83
C ILE A 303 -8.58 -7.69 7.61
N SER A 304 -9.01 -7.84 6.34
CA SER A 304 -10.36 -8.31 5.99
C SER A 304 -10.63 -9.71 6.52
N ARG A 305 -9.67 -10.63 6.42
CA ARG A 305 -9.77 -11.99 6.97
C ARG A 305 -9.93 -11.97 8.49
N ASN A 306 -9.18 -11.15 9.20
CA ASN A 306 -9.30 -11.06 10.66
C ASN A 306 -10.66 -10.47 11.06
N ILE A 307 -11.14 -9.43 10.37
CA ILE A 307 -12.50 -8.91 10.60
C ILE A 307 -13.53 -10.03 10.37
N GLU A 308 -13.41 -10.81 9.28
CA GLU A 308 -14.31 -11.93 9.01
C GLU A 308 -14.29 -12.98 10.14
N ILE A 309 -13.10 -13.35 10.64
CA ILE A 309 -12.96 -14.29 11.76
C ILE A 309 -13.66 -13.75 13.00
N ASP A 310 -13.35 -12.53 13.41
CA ASP A 310 -13.91 -11.93 14.64
C ASP A 310 -15.45 -11.85 14.55
N LEU A 311 -15.98 -11.45 13.40
CA LEU A 311 -17.42 -11.26 13.21
C LEU A 311 -18.18 -12.60 13.15
N ARG A 312 -17.58 -13.64 12.58
CA ARG A 312 -18.17 -14.99 12.57
C ARG A 312 -18.05 -15.67 13.93
N GLU A 313 -16.98 -15.41 14.67
CA GLU A 313 -16.83 -15.84 16.07
C GLU A 313 -17.90 -15.20 16.96
N LEU A 314 -18.18 -13.89 16.79
CA LEU A 314 -19.27 -13.20 17.49
C LEU A 314 -20.66 -13.82 17.22
N LEU A 315 -20.85 -14.42 16.04
CA LEU A 315 -22.08 -15.16 15.69
C LEU A 315 -22.15 -16.56 16.31
N GLY A 316 -21.07 -17.04 16.93
CA GLY A 316 -20.95 -18.39 17.50
C GLY A 316 -20.76 -19.47 16.44
N GLU A 317 -20.22 -19.13 15.27
CA GLU A 317 -19.93 -20.12 14.21
C GLU A 317 -18.66 -20.92 14.54
N SER A 318 -18.69 -22.23 14.30
CA SER A 318 -17.55 -23.13 14.58
C SER A 318 -16.57 -23.24 13.42
N GLU A 319 -17.03 -23.09 12.18
CA GLU A 319 -16.20 -23.21 10.98
C GLU A 319 -15.64 -21.84 10.57
N LEU A 320 -14.62 -21.38 11.28
CA LEU A 320 -13.96 -20.10 11.00
C LEU A 320 -12.89 -20.27 9.91
N PRO A 321 -12.68 -19.25 9.06
CA PRO A 321 -11.61 -19.29 8.08
C PRO A 321 -10.26 -19.09 8.78
N GLU A 322 -9.21 -19.77 8.33
CA GLU A 322 -7.88 -19.60 8.93
C GLU A 322 -7.33 -18.17 8.72
N PRO A 323 -6.60 -17.59 9.71
CA PRO A 323 -5.86 -16.35 9.51
C PRO A 323 -4.88 -16.47 8.35
N LEU A 324 -4.75 -15.41 7.55
CA LEU A 324 -3.74 -15.39 6.49
C LEU A 324 -2.36 -15.33 7.12
N GLN A 325 -1.52 -16.33 6.81
CA GLN A 325 -0.13 -16.37 7.21
C GLN A 325 0.74 -15.66 6.17
N ALA A 326 1.89 -15.16 6.61
CA ALA A 326 2.86 -14.57 5.69
C ALA A 326 3.50 -15.67 4.83
N THR A 327 3.34 -15.58 3.50
CA THR A 327 4.01 -16.48 2.54
C THR A 327 5.31 -15.82 2.10
N GLU A 328 6.45 -16.49 2.28
CA GLU A 328 7.79 -15.96 1.94
C GLU A 328 8.16 -14.63 2.63
N GLY A 329 7.49 -14.29 3.74
CA GLY A 329 7.67 -13.03 4.46
C GLY A 329 6.69 -11.93 4.05
N TYR A 330 5.74 -12.22 3.16
CA TYR A 330 4.72 -11.29 2.67
C TYR A 330 3.34 -11.62 3.24
N LEU A 331 2.73 -10.61 3.85
CA LEU A 331 1.35 -10.64 4.30
C LEU A 331 0.49 -9.78 3.36
N MET A 332 -0.58 -10.37 2.83
CA MET A 332 -1.49 -9.74 1.87
C MET A 332 -2.62 -8.95 2.53
#